data_AF-A0A6N4WYQ9-F1
#
_entry.id   AF-A0A6N4WYQ9-F1
#
_cell.length_a   1.000
_cell.length_b   1.000
_cell.length_c   1.000
_cell.angle_alpha   90.00
_cell.angle_beta   90.00
_cell.angle_gamma   90.00
#
_symmetry.space_group_name_H-M   'P 1'
#
loop_
_entity.id
_entity.type
_entity.pdbx_description
1 polymer ?
#
loop_
_entity_poly.entity_id
_entity_poly.type
_entity_poly.pdbx_seq_one_letter_code
_entity_poly.pdbx_strand_id
1 'polypeptide(L)'
;MLPLKKKKKVDYEALNSPLMRIPRMDVAVARNFIDIGIREIYELQGRAPEVLFEEAKRRSDSIPDDRIRYFRMAVYYAESPEPDHSKLHPDEWN
;
A
#
# COMPACT_ATOMS: atom_id res chain seq x y z
N MET A 1 2.67 22.67 -28.10
CA MET A 1 2.12 22.82 -26.74
C MET A 1 2.23 21.46 -26.05
N LEU A 2 3.02 21.36 -24.97
CA LEU A 2 3.02 20.15 -24.13
C LEU A 2 1.66 20.10 -23.40
N PRO A 3 0.92 18.98 -23.42
CA PRO A 3 -0.36 18.88 -22.74
C PRO A 3 -0.15 19.10 -21.24
N LEU A 4 -0.86 20.07 -20.67
CA LEU A 4 -0.91 20.29 -19.24
C LEU A 4 -1.48 19.03 -18.59
N LYS A 5 -0.60 18.22 -17.99
CA LYS A 5 -0.96 17.01 -17.25
C LYS A 5 -1.91 17.44 -16.14
N LYS A 6 -3.22 17.18 -16.31
CA LYS A 6 -4.24 17.43 -15.29
C LYS A 6 -3.75 16.80 -13.98
N LYS A 7 -3.49 17.61 -12.96
CA LYS A 7 -3.14 17.10 -11.62
C LYS A 7 -4.28 16.18 -11.20
N LYS A 8 -3.97 14.89 -11.03
CA LYS A 8 -4.93 13.89 -10.52
C LYS A 8 -5.41 14.43 -9.16
N LYS A 9 -6.73 14.46 -8.92
CA LYS A 9 -7.26 14.84 -7.61
C LYS A 9 -6.61 13.95 -6.56
N VAL A 10 -6.18 14.55 -5.45
CA VAL A 10 -5.62 13.81 -4.32
C VAL A 10 -6.68 12.82 -3.83
N ASP A 11 -6.30 11.56 -3.63
CA ASP A 11 -7.20 10.55 -3.09
C ASP A 11 -7.28 10.73 -1.57
N TYR A 12 -8.25 11.55 -1.15
CA TYR A 12 -8.44 11.88 0.27
C TYR A 12 -8.93 10.69 1.09
N GLU A 13 -9.58 9.68 0.48
CA GLU A 13 -9.98 8.46 1.19
C GLU A 13 -8.72 7.69 1.58
N ALA A 14 -7.82 7.47 0.62
CA ALA A 14 -6.54 6.81 0.89
C ALA A 14 -5.63 7.63 1.82
N LEU A 15 -5.53 8.95 1.61
CA LEU A 15 -4.68 9.83 2.42
C LEU A 15 -5.09 9.90 3.89
N ASN A 16 -6.39 9.82 4.19
CA ASN A 16 -6.90 9.84 5.57
C ASN A 16 -7.11 8.44 6.14
N SER A 17 -6.74 7.38 5.39
CA SER A 17 -6.95 6.01 5.85
C SER A 17 -6.00 5.63 6.99
N PRO A 18 -6.41 4.69 7.87
CA PRO A 18 -5.53 4.09 8.88
C PRO A 18 -4.23 3.53 8.32
N LEU A 19 -4.23 3.06 7.06
CA LEU A 19 -3.08 2.52 6.35
C LEU A 19 -1.93 3.54 6.22
N MET A 20 -2.23 4.84 6.22
CA MET A 20 -1.21 5.90 6.19
C MET A 20 -0.41 6.02 7.50
N ARG A 21 -0.79 5.31 8.56
CA ARG A 21 0.04 5.18 9.78
C ARG A 21 1.24 4.26 9.59
N ILE A 22 1.21 3.40 8.56
CA ILE A 22 2.35 2.55 8.20
C ILE A 22 3.46 3.49 7.69
N PRO A 23 4.67 3.45 8.26
CA PRO A 23 5.72 4.37 7.86
C PRO A 23 6.04 4.26 6.37
N ARG A 24 6.25 5.42 5.75
CA ARG A 24 6.58 5.55 4.31
C ARG A 24 5.57 4.92 3.35
N MET A 25 4.33 4.70 3.79
CA MET A 25 3.26 4.23 2.93
C MET A 25 2.97 5.23 1.80
N ASP A 26 2.76 4.70 0.60
CA ASP A 26 2.36 5.50 -0.56
C ASP A 26 0.83 5.57 -0.68
N VAL A 27 0.30 6.74 -1.03
CA VAL A 27 -1.15 6.98 -1.11
C VAL A 27 -1.80 6.11 -2.19
N ALA A 28 -1.11 5.83 -3.31
CA ALA A 28 -1.65 4.95 -4.33
C ALA A 28 -1.70 3.49 -3.84
N VAL A 29 -0.77 3.08 -2.98
CA VAL A 29 -0.81 1.75 -2.36
C VAL A 29 -1.92 1.65 -1.32
N ALA A 30 -2.09 2.67 -0.47
CA ALA A 30 -3.23 2.74 0.44
C ALA A 30 -4.57 2.67 -0.33
N ARG A 31 -4.64 3.32 -1.50
CA ARG A 31 -5.82 3.20 -2.37
C ARG A 31 -6.02 1.76 -2.89
N ASN A 32 -4.96 1.10 -3.33
CA ASN A 32 -5.04 -0.29 -3.79
C ASN A 32 -5.59 -1.22 -2.71
N PHE A 33 -5.19 -1.03 -1.45
CA PHE A 33 -5.73 -1.78 -0.31
C PHE A 33 -7.23 -1.52 -0.13
N ILE A 34 -7.65 -0.25 -0.16
CA ILE A 34 -9.07 0.11 -0.05
C ILE A 34 -9.89 -0.51 -1.19
N ASP A 35 -9.37 -0.51 -2.41
CA ASP A 35 -10.07 -1.06 -3.58
C ASP A 35 -10.24 -2.60 -3.49
N ILE A 36 -9.37 -3.31 -2.75
CA ILE A 36 -9.54 -4.74 -2.42
C ILE A 36 -10.30 -4.98 -1.12
N GLY A 37 -10.79 -3.92 -0.46
CA GLY A 37 -11.63 -3.98 0.74
C GLY A 37 -10.89 -3.90 2.07
N ILE A 38 -9.58 -3.63 2.07
CA ILE A 38 -8.77 -3.45 3.28
C ILE A 38 -8.78 -1.98 3.67
N ARG A 39 -9.32 -1.67 4.85
CA ARG A 39 -9.48 -0.31 5.37
C ARG A 39 -8.70 -0.09 6.66
N GLU A 40 -8.45 -1.15 7.41
CA GLU A 40 -7.75 -1.11 8.69
C GLU A 40 -6.45 -1.91 8.65
N ILE A 41 -5.47 -1.51 9.46
CA ILE A 41 -4.15 -2.17 9.49
C ILE A 41 -4.25 -3.61 9.96
N TYR A 42 -5.11 -3.90 10.95
CA TYR A 42 -5.24 -5.27 11.50
C TYR A 42 -5.78 -6.27 10.47
N GLU A 43 -6.48 -5.82 9.42
CA GLU A 43 -7.01 -6.69 8.36
C GLU A 43 -5.90 -7.27 7.47
N LEU A 44 -4.69 -6.72 7.55
CA LEU A 44 -3.49 -7.23 6.89
C LEU A 44 -2.85 -8.41 7.64
N GLN A 45 -3.16 -8.58 8.93
CA GLN A 45 -2.55 -9.61 9.76
C GLN A 45 -2.92 -11.02 9.26
N GLY A 46 -1.93 -11.89 9.05
CA GLY A 46 -2.15 -13.24 8.54
C GLY A 46 -2.53 -13.32 7.07
N ARG A 47 -2.46 -12.21 6.33
CA ARG A 47 -2.65 -12.17 4.88
C ARG A 47 -1.30 -12.30 4.17
N ALA A 48 -1.25 -13.07 3.09
CA ALA A 48 -0.07 -13.14 2.24
C ALA A 48 0.06 -11.86 1.38
N PRO A 49 1.19 -11.12 1.47
CA PRO A 49 1.41 -9.90 0.68
C PRO A 49 1.23 -10.11 -0.83
N GLU A 50 1.74 -11.22 -1.36
CA GLU A 50 1.67 -11.59 -2.77
C GLU A 50 0.23 -11.79 -3.22
N VAL A 51 -0.61 -12.39 -2.37
CA VAL A 51 -2.03 -12.57 -2.68
C VAL A 51 -2.72 -11.21 -2.75
N LEU A 52 -2.53 -10.35 -1.73
CA LEU A 52 -3.10 -9.00 -1.70
C LEU A 52 -2.70 -8.17 -2.92
N PHE A 53 -1.43 -8.27 -3.31
CA PHE A 53 -0.90 -7.58 -4.48
C PHE A 53 -1.55 -8.06 -5.78
N GLU A 54 -1.70 -9.38 -5.95
CA GLU A 54 -2.40 -9.94 -7.10
C GLU A 54 -3.88 -9.53 -7.12
N GLU A 55 -4.55 -9.45 -5.97
CA GLU A 55 -5.93 -8.94 -5.92
C GLU A 55 -6.00 -7.47 -6.35
N ALA A 56 -5.03 -6.66 -5.94
CA ALA A 56 -4.94 -5.26 -6.32
C ALA A 56 -4.68 -5.11 -7.83
N LYS A 57 -3.79 -5.93 -8.40
CA LYS A 57 -3.51 -5.95 -9.85
C LYS A 57 -4.76 -6.29 -10.66
N ARG A 58 -5.61 -7.19 -10.16
CA ARG A 58 -6.91 -7.52 -10.81
C ARG A 58 -7.90 -6.36 -10.82
N ARG A 59 -7.77 -5.40 -9.89
CA ARG A 59 -8.67 -4.24 -9.76
C ARG A 59 -8.14 -3.00 -10.46
N SER A 60 -6.84 -2.93 -10.71
CA SER A 60 -6.15 -1.76 -11.22
C SER A 60 -5.11 -2.18 -12.26
N ASP A 61 -5.40 -1.91 -13.53
CA ASP A 61 -4.62 -2.36 -14.70
C ASP A 61 -3.18 -1.80 -14.78
N SER A 62 -2.75 -0.97 -13.82
CA SER A 62 -1.47 -0.25 -13.91
C SER A 62 -0.69 -0.20 -12.58
N ILE A 63 -0.68 -1.29 -11.82
CA ILE A 63 0.19 -1.43 -10.66
C ILE A 63 1.54 -2.01 -11.12
N PRO A 64 2.65 -1.24 -11.03
CA PRO A 64 3.99 -1.76 -11.30
C PRO A 64 4.37 -2.84 -10.29
N ASP A 65 5.13 -3.84 -10.74
CA ASP A 65 5.52 -5.01 -9.91
C ASP A 65 6.36 -4.62 -8.69
N ASP A 66 7.12 -3.54 -8.78
CA ASP A 66 7.96 -3.02 -7.70
C ASP A 66 7.16 -2.50 -6.49
N ARG A 67 5.84 -2.30 -6.66
CA ARG A 67 4.96 -1.91 -5.55
C ARG A 67 4.69 -3.03 -4.56
N ILE A 68 5.01 -4.30 -4.88
CA ILE A 68 4.90 -5.43 -3.94
C ILE A 68 5.62 -5.15 -2.61
N ARG A 69 6.72 -4.38 -2.66
CA ARG A 69 7.51 -3.96 -1.49
C ARG A 69 6.65 -3.30 -0.40
N TYR A 70 5.71 -2.47 -0.80
CA TYR A 70 4.80 -1.81 0.14
C TYR A 70 3.79 -2.78 0.74
N PHE A 71 3.35 -3.77 -0.02
CA PHE A 71 2.43 -4.81 0.49
C PHE A 71 3.11 -5.67 1.55
N ARG A 72 4.36 -6.09 1.28
CA ARG A 72 5.18 -6.85 2.23
C ARG A 72 5.44 -6.08 3.52
N MET A 73 5.86 -4.82 3.39
CA MET A 73 6.06 -3.94 4.54
C MET A 73 4.77 -3.73 5.35
N ALA A 74 3.62 -3.57 4.68
CA ALA A 74 2.33 -3.35 5.34
C ALA A 74 1.90 -4.55 6.19
N VAL A 75 2.04 -5.76 5.65
CA VAL A 75 1.76 -7.00 6.40
C VAL A 75 2.74 -7.16 7.55
N TYR A 76 4.05 -6.95 7.33
CA TYR A 76 5.05 -7.00 8.40
C TYR A 76 4.72 -6.04 9.54
N TYR A 77 4.34 -4.80 9.23
CA TYR A 77 3.94 -3.81 10.22
C TYR A 77 2.68 -4.23 10.99
N ALA A 78 1.69 -4.81 10.31
CA ALA A 78 0.48 -5.30 10.96
C ALA A 78 0.71 -6.51 11.86
N GLU A 79 1.66 -7.38 11.50
CA GLU A 79 2.00 -8.59 12.26
C GLU A 79 2.99 -8.36 13.40
N SER A 80 3.70 -7.23 13.40
CA SER A 80 4.72 -6.90 14.38
C SER A 80 4.22 -5.81 15.33
N PRO A 81 3.83 -6.14 16.59
CA PRO A 81 3.43 -5.14 17.58
C PRO A 81 4.54 -4.13 17.88
N GLU A 82 5.80 -4.58 17.82
CA GLU A 82 7.00 -3.76 17.94
C GLU A 82 7.88 -3.98 16.70
N PRO A 83 7.58 -3.30 15.58
CA PRO A 83 8.31 -3.49 14.35
C PRO A 83 9.71 -2.88 14.45
N ASP A 84 10.72 -3.61 13.97
CA ASP A 84 12.06 -3.06 13.76
C ASP A 84 12.00 -1.90 12.76
N HIS A 85 12.41 -0.71 13.20
CA HIS A 85 12.40 0.52 12.41
C HIS A 85 13.23 0.41 11.13
N SER A 86 14.29 -0.41 11.12
CA SER A 86 15.11 -0.62 9.92
C SER A 86 14.30 -1.27 8.79
N LYS A 87 13.35 -2.14 9.13
CA LYS A 87 12.47 -2.86 8.20
C LYS A 87 11.23 -2.05 7.79
N LEU A 88 11.05 -0.83 8.29
CA LEU A 88 9.94 0.07 7.92
C LEU A 88 10.32 0.99 6.76
N HIS A 89 11.08 0.44 5.82
CA HIS A 89 11.41 1.06 4.55
C HIS A 89 11.02 0.09 3.42
N PRO A 90 10.29 0.52 2.38
CA PRO A 90 9.90 -0.36 1.28
C PRO A 90 11.09 -1.07 0.63
N ASP A 91 12.24 -0.40 0.50
CA ASP A 91 13.44 -0.97 -0.16
C ASP A 91 14.00 -2.23 0.51
N GLU A 92 13.68 -2.47 1.79
CA GLU A 92 14.06 -3.71 2.51
C GLU A 92 13.25 -4.93 2.05
N TRP A 93 12.22 -4.73 1.22
CA TRP A 93 11.23 -5.75 0.85
C TRP A 93 11.23 -6.11 -0.64
N ASN A 94 12.35 -5.87 -1.36
CA ASN A 94 12.53 -6.16 -2.80
C ASN A 94 12.19 -7.62 -3.19
#